data_AF-A0A7C4IPS4-F1
#
_entry.id   AF-A0A7C4IPS4-F1
#
_cell.length_a   1.000
_cell.length_b   1.000
_cell.length_c   1.000
_cell.angle_alpha   90.00
_cell.angle_beta   90.00
_cell.angle_gamma   90.00
#
_symmetry.space_group_name_H-M   'P 1'
#
loop_
_entity.id
_entity.type
_entity.pdbx_description
1 polymer ?
#
loop_
_entity_poly.entity_id
_entity_poly.type
_entity_poly.pdbx_seq_one_letter_code
_entity_poly.pdbx_strand_id
1 'polypeptide(L)'
;SPWIDVTGGLELYSRKLDKAASHQLSETRRRIRRLTRETAAPRFEMNCRDPAIVDLLIKWKDDQCRRTGVASVFQLPWVEPLLKRLLEPADDLFRAMMSVVYFGDRIAAIHYGLRSGPVLHSMLPVYDPELARHSPGLMLYYELIDQGESLGLKRIDMGKGYAAYKTKLANGSCTIAEGAIDFRLGRAALWRGWLRTRDWLRSSPLRGPAHRVNQILSNIRNWLRRPS
;
A
#
# COMPACT_ATOMS: atom_id res chain seq x y z
N SER A 1 5.90 7.63 9.50
CA SER A 1 4.94 7.21 8.48
C SER A 1 4.23 8.43 7.95
N PRO A 2 4.14 8.64 6.64
CA PRO A 2 3.12 9.50 6.05
C PRO A 2 1.73 8.93 6.32
N TRP A 3 0.75 9.80 6.56
CA TRP A 3 -0.64 9.41 6.76
C TRP A 3 -1.60 10.44 6.17
N ILE A 4 -2.83 10.01 5.93
CA ILE A 4 -3.91 10.81 5.36
C ILE A 4 -4.99 11.00 6.41
N ASP A 5 -5.29 12.25 6.74
CA ASP A 5 -6.50 12.65 7.46
C ASP A 5 -7.71 12.52 6.53
N VAL A 6 -8.69 11.72 6.94
CA VAL A 6 -9.94 11.51 6.19
C VAL A 6 -11.14 12.19 6.84
N THR A 7 -10.95 12.92 7.94
CA THR A 7 -12.02 13.64 8.62
C THR A 7 -12.59 14.77 7.74
N GLY A 8 -13.91 14.87 7.65
CA GLY A 8 -14.65 15.74 6.73
C GLY A 8 -14.52 15.38 5.25
N GLY A 9 -14.20 14.12 4.95
CA GLY A 9 -14.17 13.57 3.60
C GLY A 9 -13.24 14.28 2.62
N LEU A 10 -13.54 14.13 1.32
CA LEU A 10 -12.69 14.66 0.27
C LEU A 10 -12.69 16.20 0.21
N GLU A 11 -13.75 16.84 0.69
CA GLU A 11 -13.86 18.30 0.73
C GLU A 11 -12.82 18.91 1.68
N LEU A 12 -12.83 18.54 2.96
CA LEU A 12 -11.87 19.07 3.93
C LEU A 12 -10.45 18.63 3.61
N TYR A 13 -10.28 17.41 3.12
CA TYR A 13 -8.99 16.93 2.63
C TYR A 13 -8.43 17.86 1.54
N SER A 14 -9.23 18.22 0.54
CA SER A 14 -8.75 19.04 -0.58
C SER A 14 -8.29 20.44 -0.19
N ARG A 15 -8.86 21.02 0.88
CA ARG A 15 -8.47 22.34 1.41
C ARG A 15 -7.09 22.33 2.09
N LYS A 16 -6.64 21.17 2.55
CA LYS A 16 -5.34 20.98 3.23
C LYS A 16 -4.19 20.65 2.27
N LEU A 17 -4.47 20.54 0.97
CA LEU A 17 -3.46 20.16 -0.04
C LEU A 17 -2.61 21.34 -0.49
N ASP A 18 -1.32 21.08 -0.73
CA ASP A 18 -0.48 22.03 -1.46
C ASP A 18 -0.89 22.13 -2.94
N LYS A 19 -0.26 23.05 -3.68
CA LYS A 19 -0.54 23.28 -5.10
C LYS A 19 -0.30 22.04 -5.98
N ALA A 20 0.73 21.24 -5.69
CA ALA A 20 1.09 20.08 -6.50
C ALA A 20 0.11 18.91 -6.27
N ALA A 21 -0.27 18.66 -5.01
CA ALA A 21 -1.27 17.67 -4.64
C ALA A 21 -2.67 18.05 -5.13
N SER A 22 -3.03 19.33 -5.04
CA SER A 22 -4.29 19.87 -5.59
C SER A 22 -4.38 19.66 -7.10
N HIS A 23 -3.30 19.95 -7.83
CA HIS A 23 -3.22 19.70 -9.27
C HIS A 23 -3.39 18.20 -9.60
N GLN A 24 -2.76 17.31 -8.82
CA GLN A 24 -2.92 15.86 -9.01
C GLN A 24 -4.37 15.38 -8.77
N LEU A 25 -5.04 15.91 -7.75
CA LEU A 25 -6.44 15.60 -7.49
C LEU A 25 -7.32 16.02 -8.67
N SER A 26 -7.13 17.24 -9.18
CA SER A 26 -7.86 17.76 -10.36
C SER A 26 -7.64 16.89 -11.60
N GLU A 27 -6.38 16.54 -11.89
CA GLU A 27 -6.02 15.67 -13.01
C GLU A 27 -6.61 14.27 -12.87
N THR A 28 -6.63 13.71 -11.67
CA THR A 28 -7.24 12.39 -11.41
C THR A 28 -8.75 12.45 -11.64
N ARG A 29 -9.44 13.48 -11.15
CA ARG A 29 -10.87 13.70 -11.42
C ARG A 29 -11.15 13.86 -12.91
N ARG A 30 -10.27 14.54 -13.66
CA ARG A 30 -10.39 14.66 -15.11
C ARG A 30 -10.24 13.30 -15.81
N ARG A 31 -9.29 12.46 -15.38
CA ARG A 31 -9.12 11.09 -15.91
C ARG A 31 -10.33 10.21 -15.63
N ILE A 32 -10.92 10.31 -14.43
CA ILE A 32 -12.17 9.62 -14.08
C ILE A 32 -13.27 10.01 -15.06
N ARG A 33 -13.56 11.32 -15.20
CA ARG A 33 -14.61 11.80 -16.11
C ARG A 33 -14.42 11.38 -17.56
N ARG A 34 -13.17 11.36 -18.04
CA ARG A 34 -12.84 10.90 -19.38
C ARG A 34 -13.15 9.41 -19.55
N LEU A 35 -12.66 8.57 -18.63
CA LEU A 35 -12.93 7.13 -18.64
C LEU A 35 -14.42 6.81 -18.59
N THR A 36 -15.17 7.56 -17.79
CA THR A 36 -16.62 7.41 -17.69
C THR A 36 -17.33 7.61 -19.02
N ARG A 37 -16.82 8.50 -19.89
CA ARG A 37 -17.37 8.70 -21.24
C ARG A 37 -16.98 7.60 -22.22
N GLU A 38 -15.84 6.95 -22.01
CA GLU A 38 -15.28 5.90 -22.88
C GLU A 38 -15.78 4.49 -22.50
N THR A 39 -16.19 4.29 -21.23
CA THR A 39 -16.53 2.98 -20.67
C THR A 39 -17.80 3.04 -19.82
N ALA A 40 -17.66 3.21 -18.51
CA ALA A 40 -18.74 3.34 -17.54
C ALA A 40 -18.27 4.19 -16.35
N ALA A 41 -19.22 4.68 -15.55
CA ALA A 41 -18.90 5.36 -14.31
C ALA A 41 -18.10 4.42 -13.38
N PRO A 42 -17.06 4.92 -12.68
CA PRO A 42 -16.37 4.10 -11.70
C PRO A 42 -17.35 3.69 -10.61
N ARG A 43 -17.31 2.42 -10.23
CA ARG A 43 -17.97 1.93 -9.02
C ARG A 43 -16.91 1.67 -7.97
N PHE A 44 -17.09 2.22 -6.79
CA PHE A 44 -16.25 1.91 -5.64
C PHE A 44 -17.02 1.02 -4.67
N GLU A 45 -16.38 -0.07 -4.27
CA GLU A 45 -16.90 -0.99 -3.28
C GLU A 45 -15.96 -1.01 -2.09
N MET A 46 -16.43 -0.46 -0.98
CA MET A 46 -15.72 -0.54 0.28
C MET A 46 -16.00 -1.87 0.96
N ASN A 47 -14.97 -2.45 1.58
CA ASN A 47 -15.10 -3.64 2.41
C ASN A 47 -15.64 -4.85 1.63
N CYS A 48 -15.21 -5.00 0.37
CA CYS A 48 -15.49 -6.16 -0.45
C CYS A 48 -14.97 -7.43 0.25
N ARG A 49 -15.77 -8.51 0.20
CA ARG A 49 -15.47 -9.78 0.89
C ARG A 49 -15.28 -10.95 -0.06
N ASP A 50 -15.23 -10.70 -1.36
CA ASP A 50 -15.02 -11.75 -2.36
C ASP A 50 -13.58 -12.31 -2.28
N PRO A 51 -13.39 -13.58 -1.87
CA PRO A 51 -12.07 -14.17 -1.78
C PRO A 51 -11.38 -14.32 -3.15
N ALA A 52 -12.11 -14.33 -4.28
CA ALA A 52 -11.51 -14.41 -5.61
C ALA A 52 -10.71 -13.14 -5.97
N ILE A 53 -11.09 -11.99 -5.40
CA ILE A 53 -10.35 -10.73 -5.59
C ILE A 53 -8.99 -10.77 -4.87
N VAL A 54 -8.86 -11.56 -3.81
CA VAL A 54 -7.56 -11.80 -3.15
C VAL A 54 -6.58 -12.48 -4.10
N ASP A 55 -7.05 -13.42 -4.91
CA ASP A 55 -6.22 -14.14 -5.88
C ASP A 55 -5.68 -13.19 -6.96
N LEU A 56 -6.56 -12.31 -7.47
CA LEU A 56 -6.17 -11.27 -8.42
C LEU A 56 -5.18 -10.27 -7.80
N LEU A 57 -5.43 -9.85 -6.56
CA LEU A 57 -4.53 -8.96 -5.83
C LEU A 57 -3.14 -9.58 -5.68
N ILE A 58 -3.07 -10.85 -5.30
CA ILE A 58 -1.80 -11.59 -5.16
C ILE A 58 -1.07 -11.66 -6.49
N LYS A 59 -1.78 -12.01 -7.57
CA LYS A 59 -1.22 -12.04 -8.93
C LYS A 59 -0.60 -10.70 -9.31
N TRP A 60 -1.35 -9.61 -9.22
CA TRP A 60 -0.84 -8.27 -9.55
C TRP A 60 0.32 -7.83 -8.66
N LYS A 61 0.26 -8.16 -7.37
CA LYS A 61 1.31 -7.82 -6.42
C LYS A 61 2.60 -8.58 -6.70
N ASP A 62 2.49 -9.85 -7.07
CA ASP A 62 3.61 -10.69 -7.46
C ASP A 62 4.26 -10.21 -8.77
N ASP A 63 3.45 -9.90 -9.79
CA ASP A 63 3.93 -9.34 -11.05
C ASP A 63 4.63 -7.98 -10.84
N GLN A 64 4.10 -7.15 -9.93
CA GLN A 64 4.77 -5.91 -9.52
C GLN A 64 6.13 -6.20 -8.86
N CYS A 65 6.20 -7.18 -7.97
CA CYS A 65 7.45 -7.60 -7.33
C CYS A 65 8.49 -8.04 -8.37
N ARG A 66 8.09 -8.89 -9.34
CA ARG A 66 8.95 -9.32 -10.45
C ARG A 66 9.47 -8.15 -11.27
N ARG A 67 8.58 -7.25 -11.72
CA ARG A 67 8.94 -6.06 -12.52
C ARG A 67 9.85 -5.08 -11.80
N THR A 68 9.75 -4.99 -10.48
CA THR A 68 10.55 -4.04 -9.67
C THR A 68 11.79 -4.67 -9.04
N GLY A 69 12.01 -5.97 -9.25
CA GLY A 69 13.14 -6.72 -8.68
C GLY A 69 13.07 -6.89 -7.16
N VAL A 70 11.90 -6.72 -6.55
CA VAL A 70 11.68 -6.89 -5.11
C VAL A 70 11.21 -8.32 -4.86
N ALA A 71 11.82 -9.01 -3.90
CA ALA A 71 11.37 -10.35 -3.55
C ALA A 71 9.89 -10.40 -3.17
N SER A 72 9.20 -11.39 -3.74
CA SER A 72 7.79 -11.62 -3.47
C SER A 72 7.64 -12.56 -2.28
N VAL A 73 6.88 -12.11 -1.28
CA VAL A 73 6.39 -12.98 -0.21
C VAL A 73 5.09 -13.69 -0.60
N PHE A 74 4.44 -13.25 -1.67
CA PHE A 74 3.12 -13.74 -2.10
C PHE A 74 3.16 -15.14 -2.72
N GLN A 75 4.35 -15.66 -3.02
CA GLN A 75 4.60 -17.03 -3.45
C GLN A 75 4.73 -18.01 -2.27
N LEU A 76 4.68 -17.54 -1.03
CA LEU A 76 4.74 -18.43 0.14
C LEU A 76 3.36 -19.09 0.36
N PRO A 77 3.29 -20.42 0.54
CA PRO A 77 2.01 -21.15 0.59
C PRO A 77 1.02 -20.68 1.67
N TRP A 78 1.50 -20.02 2.72
CA TRP A 78 0.66 -19.53 3.81
C TRP A 78 0.06 -18.13 3.58
N VAL A 79 0.55 -17.37 2.60
CA VAL A 79 0.15 -15.96 2.44
C VAL A 79 -1.26 -15.82 1.90
N GLU A 80 -1.62 -16.56 0.86
CA GLU A 80 -2.98 -16.54 0.32
C GLU A 80 -4.03 -17.00 1.36
N PRO A 81 -3.87 -18.16 2.04
CA PRO A 81 -4.78 -18.55 3.11
C PRO A 81 -4.89 -17.51 4.23
N LEU A 82 -3.79 -16.86 4.61
CA LEU A 82 -3.82 -15.81 5.63
C LEU A 82 -4.64 -14.60 5.17
N LEU A 83 -4.44 -14.13 3.95
CA LEU A 83 -5.21 -12.98 3.43
C LEU A 83 -6.70 -13.33 3.33
N LYS A 84 -7.05 -14.52 2.81
CA LYS A 84 -8.45 -14.97 2.77
C LYS A 84 -9.07 -15.07 4.17
N ARG A 85 -8.34 -15.65 5.14
CA ARG A 85 -8.80 -15.74 6.53
C ARG A 85 -8.98 -14.37 7.20
N LEU A 86 -8.07 -13.43 6.98
CA LEU A 86 -8.18 -12.07 7.53
C LEU A 86 -9.38 -11.30 6.94
N LEU A 87 -9.85 -11.70 5.77
CA LEU A 87 -11.03 -11.17 5.10
C LEU A 87 -12.34 -11.80 5.61
N GLU A 88 -12.30 -12.87 6.40
CA GLU A 88 -13.48 -13.39 7.07
C GLU A 88 -14.05 -12.35 8.07
N PRO A 89 -15.34 -12.41 8.42
CA PRO A 89 -15.90 -11.56 9.46
C PRO A 89 -15.11 -11.71 10.77
N ALA A 90 -14.73 -10.59 11.36
CA ALA A 90 -13.94 -10.52 12.58
C ALA A 90 -14.48 -9.38 13.47
N ASP A 91 -13.96 -9.29 14.69
CA ASP A 91 -14.23 -8.21 15.63
C ASP A 91 -13.93 -6.82 14.99
N ASP A 92 -14.73 -5.82 15.35
CA ASP A 92 -14.55 -4.43 14.92
C ASP A 92 -13.22 -3.81 15.38
N LEU A 93 -12.58 -4.38 16.41
CA LEU A 93 -11.28 -3.92 16.91
C LEU A 93 -10.15 -4.09 15.88
N PHE A 94 -10.12 -5.20 15.16
CA PHE A 94 -9.09 -5.50 14.17
C PHE A 94 -9.61 -6.40 13.06
N ARG A 95 -9.62 -5.89 11.82
CA ARG A 95 -10.10 -6.63 10.65
C ARG A 95 -9.42 -6.22 9.37
N ALA A 96 -9.37 -7.10 8.38
CA ALA A 96 -9.05 -6.66 7.03
C ALA A 96 -10.17 -5.81 6.44
N MET A 97 -9.78 -4.91 5.55
CA MET A 97 -10.66 -4.10 4.74
C MET A 97 -10.12 -4.08 3.32
N MET A 98 -10.83 -4.74 2.41
CA MET A 98 -10.54 -4.71 0.99
C MET A 98 -11.46 -3.72 0.29
N SER A 99 -10.89 -2.83 -0.52
CA SER A 99 -11.63 -1.82 -1.27
C SER A 99 -11.31 -1.97 -2.74
N VAL A 100 -12.32 -1.90 -3.60
CA VAL A 100 -12.20 -2.22 -5.03
C VAL A 100 -12.81 -1.10 -5.85
N VAL A 101 -12.07 -0.66 -6.87
CA VAL A 101 -12.59 0.24 -7.93
C VAL A 101 -12.85 -0.59 -9.17
N TYR A 102 -14.03 -0.43 -9.76
CA TYR A 102 -14.42 -1.06 -11.02
C TYR A 102 -14.68 0.01 -12.09
N PHE A 103 -14.40 -0.32 -13.35
CA PHE A 103 -14.93 0.37 -14.52
C PHE A 103 -15.82 -0.61 -15.29
N GLY A 104 -17.14 -0.44 -15.19
CA GLY A 104 -18.08 -1.49 -15.58
C GLY A 104 -17.86 -2.73 -14.71
N ASP A 105 -17.64 -3.88 -15.34
CA ASP A 105 -17.36 -5.15 -14.65
C ASP A 105 -15.86 -5.40 -14.42
N ARG A 106 -14.99 -4.55 -14.96
CA ARG A 106 -13.54 -4.71 -14.86
C ARG A 106 -13.01 -4.10 -13.57
N ILE A 107 -12.30 -4.90 -12.77
CA ILE A 107 -11.55 -4.41 -11.61
C ILE A 107 -10.39 -3.54 -12.09
N ALA A 108 -10.31 -2.31 -11.59
CA ALA A 108 -9.29 -1.33 -11.96
C ALA A 108 -8.22 -1.15 -10.89
N ALA A 109 -8.61 -1.18 -9.62
CA ALA A 109 -7.70 -1.11 -8.48
C ALA A 109 -8.25 -1.87 -7.29
N ILE A 110 -7.34 -2.43 -6.51
CA ILE A 110 -7.65 -3.13 -5.26
C ILE A 110 -6.74 -2.56 -4.19
N HIS A 111 -7.31 -2.30 -3.02
CA HIS A 111 -6.59 -1.98 -1.82
C HIS A 111 -6.93 -3.03 -0.76
N TYR A 112 -5.91 -3.65 -0.20
CA TYR A 112 -6.07 -4.49 0.98
C TYR A 112 -5.35 -3.84 2.16
N GLY A 113 -6.12 -3.47 3.18
CA GLY A 113 -5.60 -2.86 4.39
C GLY A 113 -6.06 -3.58 5.65
N LEU A 114 -5.44 -3.24 6.77
CA LEU A 114 -5.85 -3.69 8.10
C LEU A 114 -6.42 -2.49 8.85
N ARG A 115 -7.64 -2.63 9.34
CA ARG A 115 -8.28 -1.63 10.19
C ARG A 115 -8.04 -1.97 11.65
N SER A 116 -7.60 -0.98 12.42
CA SER A 116 -7.53 -1.02 13.88
C SER A 116 -8.23 0.22 14.43
N GLY A 117 -9.43 0.05 14.97
CA GLY A 117 -10.29 1.17 15.41
C GLY A 117 -10.50 2.21 14.29
N PRO A 118 -10.09 3.49 14.47
CA PRO A 118 -10.27 4.55 13.48
C PRO A 118 -9.13 4.64 12.45
N VAL A 119 -8.15 3.72 12.47
CA VAL A 119 -6.98 3.76 11.58
C VAL A 119 -7.05 2.62 10.57
N LEU A 120 -6.92 2.95 9.29
CA LEU A 120 -6.74 2.00 8.20
C LEU A 120 -5.26 1.98 7.78
N HIS A 121 -4.59 0.85 8.03
CA HIS A 121 -3.22 0.62 7.59
C HIS A 121 -3.22 0.12 6.15
N SER A 122 -2.74 0.95 5.23
CA SER A 122 -2.69 0.65 3.80
C SER A 122 -1.54 -0.29 3.49
N MET A 123 -1.83 -1.59 3.38
CA MET A 123 -0.80 -2.61 3.16
C MET A 123 -0.51 -2.85 1.68
N LEU A 124 -1.55 -3.16 0.89
CA LEU A 124 -1.40 -3.66 -0.48
C LEU A 124 -2.28 -2.87 -1.46
N PRO A 125 -1.85 -1.69 -1.91
CA PRO A 125 -2.44 -1.04 -3.06
C PRO A 125 -1.90 -1.67 -4.36
N VAL A 126 -2.81 -2.17 -5.19
CA VAL A 126 -2.50 -2.72 -6.53
C VAL A 126 -3.52 -2.20 -7.55
N TYR A 127 -3.15 -2.27 -8.81
CA TYR A 127 -4.04 -1.85 -9.90
C TYR A 127 -3.76 -2.64 -11.17
N ASP A 128 -4.74 -2.62 -12.05
CA ASP A 128 -4.66 -3.19 -13.38
C ASP A 128 -3.61 -2.43 -14.22
N PRO A 129 -2.50 -3.09 -14.63
CA PRO A 129 -1.45 -2.45 -15.41
C PRO A 129 -1.93 -1.82 -16.73
N GLU A 130 -2.98 -2.37 -17.37
CA GLU A 130 -3.52 -1.82 -18.61
C GLU A 130 -4.23 -0.48 -18.39
N LEU A 131 -4.78 -0.28 -17.19
CA LEU A 131 -5.44 0.95 -16.79
C LEU A 131 -4.48 1.94 -16.10
N ALA A 132 -3.18 1.64 -16.00
CA ALA A 132 -2.19 2.45 -15.31
C ALA A 132 -2.19 3.93 -15.76
N ARG A 133 -2.37 4.19 -17.06
CA ARG A 133 -2.44 5.54 -17.64
C ARG A 133 -3.54 6.41 -17.04
N HIS A 134 -4.56 5.79 -16.47
CA HIS A 134 -5.68 6.46 -15.84
C HIS A 134 -5.49 6.69 -14.33
N SER A 135 -4.41 6.19 -13.74
CA SER A 135 -4.12 6.33 -12.31
C SER A 135 -5.19 5.73 -11.36
N PRO A 136 -5.71 4.51 -11.62
CA PRO A 136 -6.76 3.88 -10.80
C PRO A 136 -6.36 3.73 -9.32
N GLY A 137 -5.07 3.54 -9.02
CA GLY A 137 -4.59 3.53 -7.63
C GLY A 137 -4.78 4.87 -6.89
N LEU A 138 -4.65 6.01 -7.58
CA LEU A 138 -4.94 7.31 -6.96
C LEU A 138 -6.45 7.54 -6.81
N MET A 139 -7.23 7.12 -7.80
CA MET A 139 -8.69 7.17 -7.73
C MET A 139 -9.18 6.41 -6.50
N LEU A 140 -8.68 5.20 -6.29
CA LEU A 140 -8.98 4.38 -5.11
C LEU A 140 -8.72 5.12 -3.80
N TYR A 141 -7.60 5.84 -3.68
CA TYR A 141 -7.32 6.59 -2.45
C TYR A 141 -8.27 7.77 -2.25
N TYR A 142 -8.69 8.45 -3.32
CA TYR A 142 -9.67 9.53 -3.19
C TYR A 142 -11.05 9.01 -2.77
N GLU A 143 -11.47 7.83 -3.26
CA GLU A 143 -12.69 7.17 -2.80
C GLU A 143 -12.56 6.72 -1.32
N LEU A 144 -11.40 6.19 -0.92
CA LEU A 144 -11.11 5.86 0.48
C LEU A 144 -11.19 7.09 1.40
N ILE A 145 -10.72 8.25 0.93
CA ILE A 145 -10.79 9.51 1.68
C ILE A 145 -12.24 9.98 1.78
N ASP A 146 -12.98 9.94 0.68
CA ASP A 146 -14.35 10.42 0.61
C ASP A 146 -15.30 9.61 1.49
N GLN A 147 -15.16 8.28 1.46
CA GLN A 147 -16.01 7.36 2.20
C GLN A 147 -15.43 6.95 3.57
N GLY A 148 -14.20 7.37 3.89
CA GLY A 148 -13.52 6.91 5.09
C GLY A 148 -14.23 7.31 6.38
N GLU A 149 -14.70 8.55 6.45
CA GLU A 149 -15.35 9.11 7.64
C GLU A 149 -16.67 8.41 7.97
N SER A 150 -17.50 8.09 6.97
CA SER A 150 -18.78 7.40 7.18
C SER A 150 -18.61 6.00 7.78
N LEU A 151 -17.41 5.44 7.70
CA LEU A 151 -17.04 4.14 8.27
C LEU A 151 -16.34 4.27 9.63
N GLY A 152 -16.23 5.48 10.17
CA GLY A 152 -15.55 5.79 11.42
C GLY A 152 -14.02 5.78 11.29
N LEU A 153 -13.47 5.87 10.08
CA LEU A 153 -12.04 6.11 9.90
C LEU A 153 -11.73 7.58 10.14
N LYS A 154 -10.60 7.83 10.80
CA LYS A 154 -10.01 9.17 10.95
C LYS A 154 -8.70 9.29 10.19
N ARG A 155 -8.03 8.15 9.94
CA ARG A 155 -6.69 8.14 9.35
C ARG A 155 -6.48 6.92 8.45
N ILE A 156 -5.79 7.15 7.34
CA ILE A 156 -5.13 6.10 6.55
C ILE A 156 -3.63 6.20 6.80
N ASP A 157 -3.03 5.18 7.40
CA ASP A 157 -1.57 5.07 7.53
C ASP A 157 -0.99 4.45 6.26
N MET A 158 -0.09 5.16 5.59
CA MET A 158 0.49 4.71 4.33
C MET A 158 1.73 3.83 4.51
N GLY A 159 2.12 3.55 5.75
CA GLY A 159 3.33 2.80 6.08
C GLY A 159 4.63 3.54 5.75
N LYS A 160 5.74 2.99 6.23
CA LYS A 160 7.08 3.54 5.96
C LYS A 160 7.44 3.49 4.47
N GLY A 161 8.37 4.35 4.08
CA GLY A 161 9.05 4.32 2.80
C GLY A 161 8.66 5.49 1.90
N TYR A 162 9.64 5.92 1.11
CA TYR A 162 9.44 6.99 0.15
C TYR A 162 8.78 6.44 -1.11
N ALA A 163 7.63 7.01 -1.48
CA ALA A 163 7.02 6.83 -2.78
C ALA A 163 6.32 8.15 -3.12
N ALA A 164 6.56 8.69 -4.32
CA ALA A 164 6.09 10.02 -4.69
C ALA A 164 4.58 10.21 -4.49
N TYR A 165 3.78 9.16 -4.70
CA TYR A 165 2.33 9.22 -4.49
C TYR A 165 1.96 9.38 -3.00
N LYS A 166 2.71 8.77 -2.07
CA LYS A 166 2.46 8.91 -0.62
C LYS A 166 2.68 10.34 -0.17
N THR A 167 3.73 10.99 -0.66
CA THR A 167 4.01 12.40 -0.33
C THR A 167 2.92 13.33 -0.84
N LYS A 168 2.35 13.05 -2.02
CA LYS A 168 1.28 13.86 -2.60
C LYS A 168 -0.10 13.60 -1.99
N LEU A 169 -0.31 12.44 -1.39
CA LEU A 169 -1.57 12.11 -0.72
C LEU A 169 -1.56 12.48 0.76
N ALA A 170 -0.43 12.35 1.44
CA ALA A 170 -0.32 12.58 2.87
C ALA A 170 -0.43 14.07 3.22
N ASN A 171 -1.25 14.36 4.21
CA ASN A 171 -1.38 15.69 4.85
C ASN A 171 -0.90 15.66 6.32
N GLY A 172 -0.28 14.55 6.73
CA GLY A 172 0.36 14.42 8.03
C GLY A 172 1.49 13.38 8.01
N SER A 173 2.33 13.42 9.04
CA SER A 173 3.34 12.39 9.27
C SER A 173 3.50 12.08 10.76
N CYS A 174 4.06 10.91 11.08
CA CYS A 174 4.47 10.56 12.43
C CYS A 174 5.87 9.94 12.42
N THR A 175 6.62 10.09 13.52
CA THR A 175 7.89 9.38 13.69
C THR A 175 7.60 7.90 13.95
N ILE A 176 8.35 7.01 13.31
CA ILE A 176 8.31 5.57 13.60
C ILE A 176 9.65 5.17 14.18
N ALA A 177 9.63 4.45 15.31
CA ALA A 177 10.81 3.78 15.84
C ALA A 177 10.98 2.42 15.14
N GLU A 178 12.21 2.10 14.76
CA GLU A 178 12.58 0.75 14.32
C GLU A 178 13.55 0.15 15.33
N GLY A 179 13.27 -1.08 15.74
CA GLY A 179 14.10 -1.82 16.68
C GLY A 179 13.90 -3.32 16.51
N ALA A 180 14.86 -4.07 17.01
CA ALA A 180 14.77 -5.51 17.16
C ALA A 180 15.32 -5.87 18.55
N ILE A 181 14.60 -6.72 19.27
CA ILE A 181 15.07 -7.31 20.51
C ILE A 181 15.43 -8.75 20.19
N ASP A 182 16.71 -9.10 20.36
CA ASP A 182 17.20 -10.46 20.19
C ASP A 182 17.95 -10.83 21.47
N PHE A 183 17.49 -11.91 22.12
CA PHE A 183 18.07 -12.40 23.36
C PHE A 183 19.40 -13.14 23.15
N ARG A 184 19.80 -13.38 21.89
CA ARG A 184 21.07 -14.00 21.53
C ARG A 184 22.08 -12.94 21.10
N LEU A 185 22.99 -12.58 22.00
CA LEU A 185 23.95 -11.47 21.83
C LEU A 185 24.72 -11.48 20.51
N GLY A 186 25.17 -12.66 20.04
CA GLY A 186 25.88 -12.79 18.76
C GLY A 186 25.00 -12.51 17.53
N ARG A 187 23.75 -12.98 17.54
CA ARG A 187 22.78 -12.70 16.46
C ARG A 187 22.32 -11.25 16.49
N ALA A 188 22.14 -10.69 17.69
CA ALA A 188 21.86 -9.28 17.87
C ALA A 188 22.99 -8.38 17.31
N ALA A 189 24.26 -8.75 17.52
CA ALA A 189 25.40 -8.03 16.96
C ALA A 189 25.45 -8.10 15.43
N LEU A 190 25.25 -9.28 14.85
CA LEU A 190 25.18 -9.47 13.40
C LEU A 190 24.00 -8.73 12.77
N TRP A 191 22.82 -8.78 13.38
CA TRP A 191 21.63 -8.08 12.90
C TRP A 191 21.79 -6.55 12.99
N ARG A 192 22.38 -6.04 14.08
CA ARG A 192 22.71 -4.61 14.23
C ARG A 192 23.75 -4.16 13.21
N GLY A 193 24.78 -4.97 12.97
CA GLY A 193 25.78 -4.72 11.92
C GLY A 193 25.13 -4.63 10.54
N TRP A 194 24.26 -5.60 10.21
CA TRP A 194 23.54 -5.62 8.94
C TRP A 194 22.57 -4.42 8.77
N LEU A 195 21.81 -4.07 9.80
CA LEU A 195 20.93 -2.89 9.78
C LEU A 195 21.73 -1.61 9.54
N ARG A 196 22.89 -1.44 10.20
CA ARG A 196 23.79 -0.29 10.00
C ARG A 196 24.33 -0.24 8.58
N THR A 197 24.78 -1.37 8.02
CA THR A 197 25.25 -1.43 6.62
C THR A 197 24.12 -1.11 5.65
N ARG A 198 22.91 -1.64 5.88
CA ARG A 198 21.72 -1.38 5.07
C ARG A 198 21.33 0.10 5.10
N ASP A 199 21.34 0.71 6.28
CA ASP A 199 20.95 2.11 6.46
C ASP A 199 22.01 3.05 5.88
N TRP A 200 23.31 2.73 6.01
CA TRP A 200 24.41 3.43 5.32
C TRP A 200 24.30 3.36 3.79
N LEU A 201 23.97 2.19 3.24
CA LEU A 201 23.72 2.01 1.80
C LEU A 201 22.51 2.83 1.31
N ARG A 202 21.50 3.05 2.16
CA ARG A 202 20.33 3.88 1.86
C ARG A 202 20.62 5.39 1.96
N SER A 203 21.60 5.79 2.77
CA SER A 203 21.99 7.20 2.96
C SER A 203 23.16 7.65 2.08
N SER A 204 23.81 6.74 1.35
CA SER A 204 24.95 7.07 0.47
C SER A 204 24.51 7.86 -0.79
N PRO A 205 25.27 8.88 -1.22
CA PRO A 205 24.92 9.76 -2.34
C PRO A 205 25.00 9.11 -3.74
N LEU A 206 25.35 7.82 -3.85
CA LEU A 206 25.24 7.04 -5.09
C LEU A 206 23.75 6.75 -5.40
N ARG A 207 23.06 7.76 -5.94
CA ARG A 207 21.62 7.76 -6.28
C ARG A 207 21.25 6.95 -7.53
N GLY A 208 21.78 5.74 -7.66
CA GLY A 208 21.30 4.75 -8.64
C GLY A 208 22.03 3.40 -8.52
N PRO A 209 21.35 2.24 -8.67
CA PRO A 209 19.91 1.95 -8.64
C PRO A 209 19.53 1.29 -7.30
N ALA A 210 18.68 1.97 -6.51
CA ALA A 210 18.10 1.43 -5.27
C ALA A 210 17.41 0.05 -5.44
N HIS A 211 17.07 -0.31 -6.68
CA HIS A 211 16.55 -1.62 -7.07
C HIS A 211 17.57 -2.77 -6.93
N ARG A 212 18.87 -2.57 -7.26
CA ARG A 212 19.90 -3.62 -7.08
C ARG A 212 20.20 -3.91 -5.62
N VAL A 213 20.12 -2.89 -4.76
CA VAL A 213 20.31 -3.06 -3.32
C VAL A 213 19.20 -3.94 -2.74
N ASN A 214 17.93 -3.73 -3.12
CA ASN A 214 16.85 -4.62 -2.70
C ASN A 214 17.03 -6.07 -3.18
N GLN A 215 17.58 -6.26 -4.38
CA GLN A 215 17.86 -7.59 -4.97
C GLN A 215 18.99 -8.34 -4.24
N ILE A 216 20.05 -7.64 -3.83
CA ILE A 216 21.13 -8.19 -2.99
C ILE A 216 20.59 -8.55 -1.60
N LEU A 217 19.72 -7.70 -1.04
CA LEU A 217 19.11 -7.92 0.28
C LEU A 217 18.13 -9.11 0.30
N SER A 218 17.41 -9.40 -0.79
CA SER A 218 16.56 -10.60 -0.87
C SER A 218 17.34 -11.91 -0.95
N ASN A 219 18.48 -11.90 -1.63
CA ASN A 219 19.32 -13.10 -1.78
C ASN A 219 19.96 -13.53 -0.44
N ILE A 220 20.34 -12.56 0.40
CA ILE A 220 20.92 -12.83 1.73
C ILE A 220 19.85 -13.33 2.71
N ARG A 221 18.59 -12.87 2.59
CA ARG A 221 17.46 -13.38 3.39
C ARG A 221 17.15 -14.86 3.11
N ASN A 222 17.37 -15.31 1.87
CA ASN A 222 17.26 -16.72 1.50
C ASN A 222 18.45 -17.55 2.01
N TRP A 223 19.65 -16.96 2.12
CA TRP A 223 20.83 -17.59 2.70
C TRP A 223 20.67 -17.88 4.20
N LEU A 224 20.06 -16.96 4.96
CA LEU A 224 19.77 -17.11 6.40
C LEU A 224 18.59 -18.05 6.72
N ARG A 225 17.88 -18.56 5.70
CA ARG A 225 16.72 -19.47 5.84
C ARG A 225 17.05 -20.94 5.60
N ARG A 226 18.30 -21.33 5.33
CA ARG A 226 18.67 -22.75 5.29
C ARG A 226 18.68 -23.30 6.72
N PRO A 227 17.80 -24.25 7.08
CA PRO A 227 18.03 -25.05 8.27
C PRO A 227 19.23 -25.95 7.97
N SER A 228 20.23 -25.91 8.85
CA SER A 228 21.12 -27.06 9.07
C SER A 228 20.30 -28.21 9.65
#